data_AF-A0A3C1YS57-F1
#
_entry.id   AF-A0A3C1YS57-F1
#
_cell.length_a   1.000
_cell.length_b   1.000
_cell.length_c   1.000
_cell.angle_alpha   90.00
_cell.angle_beta   90.00
_cell.angle_gamma   90.00
#
_symmetry.space_group_name_H-M   'P 1'
#
loop_
_entity.id
_entity.type
_entity.pdbx_description
1 polymer ?
#
loop_
_entity_poly.entity_id
_entity_poly.type
_entity_poly.pdbx_seq_one_letter_code
_entity_poly.pdbx_strand_id
1 'polypeptide(L)'
;MNFDTLKIHSRHLPHWESDGAIYFVTFRTLSGEITVNEQIIVKNHIIEGNTKFYTLIAVIVMPDHVHLLLIPLHAMSLTHIMKGIKGVSARKINETRGRRVILPR
;
A
#
# COMPACT_ATOMS: atom_id res chain seq x y z
N MET A 1 2.52 22.75 -11.84
CA MET A 1 2.52 21.28 -11.77
C MET A 1 2.51 20.78 -13.20
N ASN A 2 3.53 20.00 -13.60
CA ASN A 2 3.64 19.49 -14.97
C ASN A 2 3.12 18.04 -14.95
N PHE A 3 2.00 17.76 -15.62
CA PHE A 3 1.22 16.52 -15.43
C PHE A 3 1.55 15.39 -16.43
N ASP A 4 2.57 15.53 -17.28
CA ASP A 4 2.65 14.76 -18.52
C ASP A 4 3.64 13.59 -18.55
N THR A 5 4.14 13.11 -17.41
CA THR A 5 5.05 11.94 -17.43
C THR A 5 4.29 10.64 -17.22
N LEU A 6 3.81 10.04 -18.32
CA LEU A 6 3.28 8.67 -18.32
C LEU A 6 4.43 7.65 -18.33
N LYS A 7 4.49 6.80 -17.31
CA LYS A 7 5.41 5.67 -17.22
C LYS A 7 4.65 4.38 -17.43
N ILE A 8 5.05 3.57 -18.40
CA ILE A 8 4.42 2.27 -18.68
C ILE A 8 5.39 1.17 -18.27
N HIS A 9 4.98 0.32 -17.33
CA HIS A 9 5.73 -0.85 -16.93
C HIS A 9 5.19 -2.10 -17.65
N SER A 10 5.93 -2.64 -18.62
CA SER A 10 5.56 -3.84 -19.37
C SER A 10 6.22 -5.09 -18.78
N ARG A 11 5.57 -5.73 -17.80
CA ARG A 11 5.93 -7.07 -17.26
C ARG A 11 4.63 -7.86 -16.99
N HIS A 12 4.67 -8.91 -16.17
CA HIS A 12 3.47 -9.60 -15.72
C HIS A 12 2.56 -8.61 -14.95
N LEU A 13 1.34 -8.38 -15.47
CA LEU A 13 0.42 -7.29 -15.09
C LEU A 13 0.96 -5.90 -15.48
N PRO A 14 0.90 -5.55 -16.79
CA PRO A 14 1.32 -4.23 -17.25
C PRO A 14 0.47 -3.14 -16.62
N HIS A 15 1.14 -2.11 -16.11
CA HIS A 15 0.49 -0.97 -15.47
C HIS A 15 1.12 0.34 -15.92
N TRP A 16 0.30 1.37 -15.91
CA TRP A 16 0.65 2.73 -16.28
C TRP A 16 0.61 3.59 -15.03
N GLU A 17 1.66 4.38 -14.84
CA GLU A 17 1.79 5.35 -13.77
C GLU A 17 1.94 6.74 -14.38
N SER A 18 0.95 7.61 -14.19
CA SER A 18 1.00 9.04 -14.49
C SER A 18 1.36 9.85 -13.24
N ASP A 19 2.28 10.80 -13.38
CA ASP A 19 2.68 11.70 -12.29
C ASP A 19 1.51 12.61 -11.85
N GLY A 20 1.35 12.79 -10.55
CA GLY A 20 0.26 13.59 -9.97
C GLY A 20 -1.14 12.97 -10.05
N ALA A 21 -1.30 11.79 -10.65
CA ALA A 21 -2.59 11.11 -10.72
C ALA A 21 -3.04 10.54 -9.37
N ILE A 22 -4.36 10.48 -9.16
CA ILE A 22 -4.97 9.80 -8.01
C ILE A 22 -5.13 8.31 -8.35
N TYR A 23 -4.63 7.44 -7.50
CA TYR A 23 -4.76 6.00 -7.63
C TYR A 23 -5.71 5.47 -6.59
N PHE A 24 -6.72 4.73 -7.06
CA PHE A 24 -7.51 3.83 -6.24
C PHE A 24 -6.80 2.48 -6.18
N VAL A 25 -6.48 2.03 -4.97
CA VAL A 25 -5.74 0.77 -4.76
C VAL A 25 -6.45 -0.13 -3.77
N THR A 26 -6.59 -1.39 -4.15
CA THR A 26 -7.11 -2.45 -3.28
C THR A 26 -6.05 -3.54 -3.08
N PHE A 27 -5.89 -4.02 -1.85
CA PHE A 27 -5.20 -5.27 -1.58
C PHE A 27 -5.87 -6.04 -0.45
N ARG A 28 -5.67 -7.36 -0.44
CA ARG A 28 -6.29 -8.28 0.52
C ARG A 28 -5.28 -9.15 1.24
N THR A 29 -5.70 -9.68 2.39
CA THR A 29 -4.99 -10.78 3.06
C THR A 29 -4.99 -12.02 2.15
N LEU A 30 -3.96 -12.85 2.28
CA LEU A 30 -3.95 -14.14 1.57
C LEU A 30 -5.03 -15.08 2.13
N SER A 31 -5.19 -15.06 3.46
CA SER A 31 -6.20 -15.84 4.18
C SER A 31 -6.49 -15.21 5.54
N GLY A 32 -7.69 -15.50 6.06
CA GLY A 32 -8.16 -15.03 7.35
C GLY A 32 -8.40 -13.52 7.42
N GLU A 33 -8.74 -13.07 8.63
CA GLU A 33 -9.08 -11.68 8.91
C GLU A 33 -8.02 -11.01 9.78
N ILE A 34 -7.94 -9.68 9.69
CA ILE A 34 -7.23 -8.78 10.58
C ILE A 34 -8.21 -8.25 11.64
N THR A 35 -7.84 -8.45 12.89
CA THR A 35 -8.56 -7.95 14.07
C THR A 35 -8.53 -6.42 14.10
N VAL A 36 -9.41 -5.81 14.91
CA VAL A 36 -9.45 -4.34 15.06
C VAL A 36 -8.09 -3.74 15.42
N ASN A 37 -7.33 -4.40 16.32
CA ASN A 37 -5.99 -3.94 16.70
C ASN A 37 -5.01 -3.96 15.52
N GLU A 38 -5.10 -4.98 14.66
CA GLU A 38 -4.25 -5.10 13.48
C GLU A 38 -4.67 -4.12 12.38
N GLN A 39 -5.97 -3.84 12.26
CA GLN A 39 -6.46 -2.79 11.39
C GLN A 39 -5.89 -1.42 11.79
N ILE A 40 -5.79 -1.14 13.09
CA ILE A 40 -5.13 0.08 13.60
C ILE A 40 -3.65 0.11 13.21
N ILE A 41 -2.93 -1.01 13.31
CA ILE A 41 -1.52 -1.10 12.89
C ILE A 41 -1.38 -0.74 11.40
N VAL A 42 -2.22 -1.31 10.53
CA VAL A 42 -2.21 -1.04 9.08
C VAL A 42 -2.55 0.43 8.82
N LYS A 43 -3.62 0.93 9.43
CA LYS A 43 -4.07 2.31 9.27
C LYS A 43 -3.00 3.31 9.70
N ASN A 44 -2.39 3.12 10.86
CA ASN A 44 -1.33 4.00 11.36
C ASN A 44 -0.11 3.97 10.45
N HIS A 45 0.31 2.79 9.96
CA HIS A 45 1.42 2.67 9.01
C HIS A 45 1.14 3.40 7.68
N ILE A 46 -0.11 3.37 7.20
CA ILE A 46 -0.53 4.12 6.00
C ILE A 46 -0.52 5.63 6.28
N ILE A 47 -1.06 6.07 7.42
CA ILE A 47 -1.06 7.48 7.81
C ILE A 47 0.38 8.01 8.00
N GLU A 48 1.27 7.23 8.60
CA GLU A 48 2.68 7.59 8.77
C GLU A 48 3.44 7.82 7.46
N GLY A 49 2.99 7.17 6.38
CA GLY A 49 3.52 7.32 5.03
C GLY A 49 2.98 8.55 4.29
N ASN A 50 1.87 9.13 4.76
CA ASN A 50 1.33 10.37 4.23
C ASN A 50 2.40 11.48 4.32
N THR A 51 2.47 12.32 3.29
CA THR A 51 3.45 13.39 3.10
C THR A 51 4.93 12.96 3.02
N LYS A 52 5.25 11.67 3.21
CA LYS A 52 6.61 11.13 3.04
C LYS A 52 6.79 10.38 1.72
N PHE A 53 5.76 9.63 1.34
CA PHE A 53 5.79 8.77 0.14
C PHE A 53 4.65 9.07 -0.81
N TYR A 54 3.51 9.54 -0.29
CA TYR A 54 2.31 9.87 -1.04
C TYR A 54 1.49 10.91 -0.29
N THR A 55 0.62 11.62 -1.00
CA THR A 55 -0.52 12.35 -0.42
C THR A 55 -1.68 11.38 -0.28
N LEU A 56 -2.14 11.16 0.94
CA LEU A 56 -3.27 10.28 1.24
C LEU A 56 -4.58 11.08 1.20
N ILE A 57 -5.54 10.62 0.40
CA ILE A 57 -6.87 11.23 0.29
C ILE A 57 -7.86 10.47 1.19
N ALA A 58 -7.89 9.14 1.07
CA ALA A 58 -8.76 8.29 1.87
C ALA A 58 -8.14 6.92 2.08
N VAL A 59 -8.50 6.28 3.20
CA VAL A 59 -8.13 4.89 3.49
C VAL A 59 -9.26 4.21 4.26
N ILE A 60 -9.57 2.98 3.89
CA ILE A 60 -10.45 2.09 4.64
C ILE A 60 -9.71 0.77 4.83
N VAL A 61 -9.65 0.31 6.08
CA VAL A 61 -9.08 -0.99 6.45
C VAL A 61 -10.22 -1.88 6.91
N MET A 62 -10.54 -2.89 6.11
CA MET A 62 -11.57 -3.90 6.38
C MET A 62 -10.94 -5.16 6.99
N PRO A 63 -11.73 -6.08 7.56
CA PRO A 63 -11.20 -7.33 8.13
C PRO A 63 -10.37 -8.17 7.17
N ASP A 64 -10.59 -8.14 5.86
CA ASP A 64 -9.86 -8.98 4.89
C ASP A 64 -9.16 -8.18 3.77
N HIS A 65 -9.45 -6.89 3.63
CA HIS A 65 -8.87 -6.06 2.57
C HIS A 65 -8.75 -4.58 2.95
N VAL A 66 -7.98 -3.84 2.15
CA VAL A 66 -7.72 -2.40 2.34
C VAL A 66 -7.96 -1.69 1.03
N HIS A 67 -8.62 -0.54 1.11
CA HIS A 67 -8.81 0.41 0.01
C HIS A 67 -8.08 1.72 0.31
N LEU A 68 -7.38 2.28 -0.68
CA LEU A 68 -6.68 3.56 -0.58
C LEU A 68 -6.99 4.43 -1.79
N LEU A 69 -7.13 5.73 -1.55
CA LEU A 69 -6.99 6.77 -2.56
C LEU A 69 -5.76 7.60 -2.21
N LEU A 70 -4.77 7.63 -3.10
CA LEU A 70 -3.53 8.34 -2.87
C LEU A 70 -2.95 8.94 -4.16
N ILE A 71 -2.08 9.94 -4.00
CA ILE A 71 -1.25 10.51 -5.06
C ILE A 71 0.21 10.23 -4.69
N PRO A 72 0.99 9.45 -5.45
CA PRO A 72 2.41 9.26 -5.21
C PRO A 72 3.15 10.60 -5.19
N LEU A 73 4.09 10.79 -4.26
CA LEU A 73 4.98 11.96 -4.32
C LEU A 73 5.99 11.79 -5.46
N HIS A 74 6.51 12.90 -5.96
CA HIS A 74 7.43 12.91 -7.09
C HIS A 74 8.61 11.93 -6.87
N ALA A 75 8.97 11.19 -7.92
CA ALA A 75 9.94 10.09 -7.94
C ALA A 75 9.57 8.80 -7.17
N MET A 76 8.47 8.74 -6.42
CA MET A 76 7.95 7.49 -5.86
C MET A 76 7.08 6.76 -6.89
N SER A 77 7.33 5.46 -7.09
CA SER A 77 6.43 4.61 -7.87
C SER A 77 5.34 4.00 -6.99
N LEU A 78 4.17 3.75 -7.59
CA LEU A 78 3.07 3.07 -6.90
C LEU A 78 3.53 1.68 -6.43
N THR A 79 4.31 0.99 -7.24
CA THR A 79 4.92 -0.31 -6.87
C THR A 79 5.75 -0.22 -5.57
N HIS A 80 6.58 0.81 -5.41
CA HIS A 80 7.42 0.96 -4.22
C HIS A 80 6.58 1.26 -2.97
N ILE A 81 5.60 2.16 -3.11
CA ILE A 81 4.62 2.49 -2.06
C ILE A 81 3.90 1.22 -1.59
N MET A 82 3.38 0.44 -2.53
CA MET A 82 2.65 -0.80 -2.25
C MET A 82 3.50 -1.85 -1.57
N LYS A 83 4.76 -2.02 -2.00
CA LYS A 83 5.71 -2.92 -1.34
C LYS A 83 5.93 -2.52 0.11
N GLY A 84 6.11 -1.22 0.37
CA GLY A 84 6.29 -0.68 1.72
C GLY A 84 5.07 -0.89 2.62
N ILE A 85 3.87 -0.54 2.13
CA ILE A 85 2.62 -0.69 2.89
C ILE A 85 2.37 -2.17 3.22
N LYS A 86 2.31 -3.04 2.20
CA LYS A 86 1.96 -4.46 2.39
C LYS A 86 3.01 -5.20 3.21
N GLY A 87 4.29 -5.01 2.87
CA GLY A 87 5.40 -5.75 3.48
C GLY A 87 5.59 -5.41 4.95
N VAL A 88 5.66 -4.11 5.29
CA VAL A 88 5.90 -3.68 6.68
C VAL A 88 4.70 -4.00 7.57
N SER A 89 3.47 -3.74 7.11
CA SER A 89 2.26 -4.02 7.90
C SER A 89 2.11 -5.51 8.16
N ALA A 90 2.30 -6.36 7.13
CA ALA A 90 2.24 -7.81 7.29
C ALA A 90 3.31 -8.31 8.27
N ARG A 91 4.53 -7.76 8.22
CA ARG A 91 5.60 -8.12 9.15
C ARG A 91 5.22 -7.77 10.60
N LYS A 92 4.79 -6.53 10.85
CA LYS A 92 4.36 -6.07 12.19
C LYS A 92 3.25 -6.95 12.76
N ILE A 93 2.21 -7.23 11.97
CA ILE A 93 1.10 -8.10 12.39
C ILE A 93 1.57 -9.52 12.72
N ASN A 94 2.39 -10.11 11.85
CA ASN A 94 2.86 -11.48 12.07
C ASN A 94 3.75 -11.58 13.31
N GLU A 95 4.60 -10.57 13.57
CA GLU A 95 5.39 -10.48 14.80
C GLU A 95 4.46 -10.44 16.04
N THR A 96 3.39 -9.64 16.03
CA THR A 96 2.38 -9.61 17.11
C THR A 96 1.65 -10.95 17.28
N ARG A 97 1.41 -11.69 16.19
CA ARG A 97 0.81 -13.02 16.22
C ARG A 97 1.78 -14.15 16.61
N GLY A 98 3.06 -13.84 16.88
CA GLY A 98 4.09 -14.85 17.13
C GLY A 98 4.42 -15.72 15.90
N ARG A 99 4.07 -15.28 14.70
CA ARG A 99 4.34 -15.97 13.43
C ARG A 99 5.59 -15.38 12.79
N ARG A 100 6.58 -16.21 12.46
CA ARG A 100 7.74 -15.77 11.66
C ARG A 100 7.35 -15.79 10.18
N VAL A 101 7.37 -14.64 9.51
CA VAL A 101 7.00 -14.54 8.10
C VAL A 101 8.01 -15.30 7.23
N ILE A 102 7.55 -16.35 6.54
CA ILE A 102 8.22 -16.88 5.35
C ILE A 102 7.49 -16.23 4.17
N LEU A 103 8.05 -15.15 3.60
CA LEU A 103 7.53 -14.63 2.34
C LEU A 103 7.95 -15.62 1.23
N PRO A 104 7.02 -16.14 0.41
CA PRO A 104 7.42 -16.85 -0.80
C PRO A 104 8.22 -15.89 -1.68
N ARG A 105 9.36 -16.38 -2.17
CA ARG A 105 10.25 -15.66 -3.09
C ARG A 105 9.58 -15.44 -4.44
#